data_AF-A0A1Z8WQK7-F1
#
_entry.id   AF-A0A1Z8WQK7-F1
#
_cell.length_a   1.000
_cell.length_b   1.000
_cell.length_c   1.000
_cell.angle_alpha   90.00
_cell.angle_beta   90.00
_cell.angle_gamma   90.00
#
_symmetry.space_group_name_H-M   'P 1'
#
loop_
_entity.id
_entity.type
_entity.pdbx_description
1 polymer ?
#
loop_
_entity_poly.entity_id
_entity_poly.type
_entity_poly.pdbx_seq_one_letter_code
_entity_poly.pdbx_strand_id
1 'polypeptide(L)'
;MKKPLLFTYIVICIFLLYLPSLVGANGIRKNHFDFFTLDSHVDTPLMLSLPGFDINKKYNSQNVASSIDYERLKSGGLDSAFWVIYSPQGPLNRSSYAISLKNAKRRVGQLMQMVSTNKDKFVLATSSRQLESLRDKKKHVVLMSIENAYPLGDDINNLDYFYKAGVRMLGIVHFSNNQFADSSTDVEGEKWGGLSPSGIALVKKANALGMIVDASHASDKATEQMIKISETPIILSHSGLKAVFDHPRNIDDSLLKKLAESGGAIQMNAYPSYLREIDYPAERVSALSAHYKAMYKREDNDKPMPFHEFSAGVKKIKKLYPVTEPAFQDFVKHLQHALKVVGPSHVGIGADWDGGGGVLGMEDVSSIPKITSELVNLGFSDKEIQSIWSDNVIRIFKEVEQFSRKSIP
;
A
#
# COMPACT_ATOMS: atom_id res chain seq x y z
N MET A 1 59.93 3.50 72.03
CA MET A 1 58.81 2.67 72.54
C MET A 1 57.56 3.55 72.57
N LYS A 2 56.75 3.56 71.50
CA LYS A 2 55.49 2.80 71.24
C LYS A 2 54.25 3.36 71.99
N LYS A 3 53.36 3.94 71.16
CA LYS A 3 51.89 4.31 71.20
C LYS A 3 50.97 3.32 71.98
N PRO A 4 49.62 3.47 72.09
CA PRO A 4 48.63 4.39 71.42
C PRO A 4 47.58 5.03 72.40
N LEU A 5 46.67 5.97 72.09
CA LEU A 5 45.82 6.45 70.98
C LEU A 5 44.35 5.93 70.97
N LEU A 6 43.47 6.93 71.03
CA LEU A 6 42.02 7.07 71.23
C LEU A 6 41.14 6.49 70.09
N PHE A 7 39.90 6.07 70.38
CA PHE A 7 38.81 5.99 69.39
C PHE A 7 37.45 6.30 70.03
N THR A 8 36.74 7.29 69.49
CA THR A 8 35.35 7.66 69.81
C THR A 8 34.52 7.53 68.54
N TYR A 9 33.35 6.90 68.63
CA TYR A 9 32.41 6.67 67.52
C TYR A 9 31.63 7.94 67.15
N ILE A 10 31.55 8.25 65.85
CA ILE A 10 30.51 9.10 65.24
C ILE A 10 29.85 8.30 64.14
N VAL A 11 28.53 8.13 64.24
CA VAL A 11 27.67 7.48 63.24
C VAL A 11 27.33 8.52 62.16
N ILE A 12 27.74 8.26 60.92
CA ILE A 12 27.36 9.06 59.74
C ILE A 12 26.28 8.29 58.98
N CYS A 13 25.05 8.84 58.93
CA CYS A 13 23.99 8.38 58.04
C CYS A 13 24.25 8.90 56.62
N ILE A 14 24.52 8.00 55.67
CA ILE A 14 24.63 8.32 54.24
C ILE A 14 23.28 8.03 53.58
N PHE A 15 22.59 9.09 53.16
CA PHE A 15 21.50 9.01 52.17
C PHE A 15 22.12 8.82 50.79
N LEU A 16 22.05 7.61 50.24
CA LEU A 16 22.34 7.33 48.84
C LEU A 16 21.18 7.85 47.98
N LEU A 17 21.37 9.04 47.39
CA LEU A 17 20.53 9.54 46.30
C LEU A 17 20.75 8.63 45.07
N TYR A 18 19.77 7.79 44.76
CA TYR A 18 19.65 7.15 43.44
C TYR A 18 19.33 8.24 42.41
N LEU A 19 20.38 8.79 41.78
CA LEU A 19 20.24 9.53 40.53
C LEU A 19 20.06 8.51 39.41
N PRO A 20 18.94 8.49 38.67
CA PRO A 20 18.91 7.76 37.42
C PRO A 20 19.93 8.40 36.49
N SER A 21 20.85 7.57 36.00
CA SER A 21 21.80 7.90 34.94
C SER A 21 21.04 8.30 33.68
N LEU A 22 20.77 9.60 33.53
CA LEU A 22 20.38 10.26 32.28
C LEU A 22 21.61 10.37 31.38
N VAL A 23 22.02 9.24 30.79
CA VAL A 23 22.87 9.25 29.61
C VAL A 23 22.37 8.17 28.66
N GLY A 24 21.51 8.60 27.73
CA GLY A 24 21.14 7.86 26.53
C GLY A 24 20.94 8.88 25.42
N ALA A 25 22.01 9.12 24.65
CA ALA A 25 22.09 9.93 23.43
C ALA A 25 20.85 10.78 23.06
N ASN A 26 20.87 12.08 23.40
CA ASN A 26 20.00 13.08 22.76
C ASN A 26 20.48 13.30 21.31
N GLY A 27 20.24 12.32 20.44
CA GLY A 27 20.12 12.61 19.01
C GLY A 27 18.88 13.49 18.80
N ILE A 28 18.99 14.53 17.98
CA ILE A 28 17.84 15.33 17.59
C ILE A 28 16.86 14.41 16.85
N ARG A 29 15.65 14.25 17.39
CA ARG A 29 14.58 13.44 16.78
C ARG A 29 14.29 13.96 15.37
N LYS A 30 14.20 13.06 14.39
CA LYS A 30 13.78 13.41 13.03
C LYS A 30 12.35 13.93 12.96
N ASN A 31 12.12 14.93 12.11
CA ASN A 31 10.80 15.33 11.65
C ASN A 31 10.33 14.37 10.54
N HIS A 32 9.02 14.35 10.25
CA HIS A 32 8.43 13.60 9.14
C HIS A 32 9.20 13.75 7.83
N PHE A 33 9.57 14.97 7.47
CA PHE A 33 10.29 15.28 6.22
C PHE A 33 11.77 14.84 6.19
N ASP A 34 12.29 14.29 7.29
CA ASP A 34 13.63 13.68 7.34
C ASP A 34 13.60 12.16 7.05
N PHE A 35 12.41 11.58 6.93
CA PHE A 35 12.20 10.20 6.51
C PHE A 35 11.95 10.14 5.03
N PHE A 36 12.46 9.10 4.38
CA PHE A 36 12.04 8.74 3.03
C PHE A 36 10.75 7.93 3.10
N THR A 37 9.64 8.48 2.61
CA THR A 37 8.31 7.87 2.73
C THR A 37 7.87 7.17 1.45
N LEU A 38 7.24 6.01 1.60
CA LEU A 38 6.71 5.22 0.51
C LEU A 38 5.31 4.70 0.85
N ASP A 39 4.35 4.92 -0.05
CA ASP A 39 3.04 4.27 0.01
C ASP A 39 2.97 3.15 -1.04
N SER A 40 2.60 1.94 -0.64
CA SER A 40 2.59 0.78 -1.53
C SER A 40 1.36 0.68 -2.44
N HIS A 41 0.37 1.58 -2.34
CA HIS A 41 -0.85 1.45 -3.13
C HIS A 41 -1.56 2.80 -3.35
N VAL A 42 -1.35 3.38 -4.54
CA VAL A 42 -2.08 4.58 -4.99
C VAL A 42 -2.75 4.37 -6.35
N ASP A 43 -4.06 4.55 -6.40
CA ASP A 43 -4.92 4.35 -7.57
C ASP A 43 -5.05 5.60 -8.45
N THR A 44 -4.22 6.62 -8.24
CA THR A 44 -4.19 7.84 -9.05
C THR A 44 -4.07 7.60 -10.56
N PRO A 45 -3.46 6.50 -11.08
CA PRO A 45 -3.56 6.18 -12.50
C PRO A 45 -4.99 6.02 -13.03
N LEU A 46 -5.96 5.65 -12.19
CA LEU A 46 -7.38 5.70 -12.56
C LEU A 46 -7.81 7.14 -12.87
N MET A 47 -7.40 8.13 -12.06
CA MET A 47 -7.70 9.54 -12.31
C MET A 47 -7.05 10.05 -13.60
N LEU A 48 -5.82 9.62 -13.89
CA LEU A 48 -5.13 9.94 -15.16
C LEU A 48 -5.88 9.41 -16.40
N SER A 49 -6.72 8.39 -16.22
CA SER A 49 -7.54 7.84 -17.30
C SER A 49 -8.77 8.67 -17.65
N LEU A 50 -9.15 9.61 -16.77
CA LEU A 50 -10.32 10.48 -16.91
C LEU A 50 -9.92 11.82 -17.58
N PRO A 51 -10.40 12.12 -18.81
CA PRO A 51 -10.05 13.36 -19.48
C PRO A 51 -10.36 14.60 -18.65
N GLY A 52 -9.39 15.52 -18.56
CA GLY A 52 -9.51 16.76 -17.81
C GLY A 52 -9.02 16.70 -16.35
N PHE A 53 -8.57 15.54 -15.88
CA PHE A 53 -7.75 15.47 -14.67
C PHE A 53 -6.35 16.02 -14.95
N ASP A 54 -5.80 16.79 -14.01
CA ASP A 54 -4.45 17.38 -14.07
C ASP A 54 -3.78 17.24 -12.71
N ILE A 55 -2.73 16.42 -12.65
CA ILE A 55 -1.96 16.14 -11.43
C ILE A 55 -1.33 17.40 -10.81
N ASN A 56 -1.18 18.48 -11.58
CA ASN A 56 -0.61 19.74 -11.10
C ASN A 56 -1.66 20.69 -10.52
N LYS A 57 -2.95 20.41 -10.73
CA LYS A 57 -4.01 21.22 -10.16
C LYS A 57 -4.24 20.78 -8.72
N LYS A 58 -4.21 21.74 -7.80
CA LYS A 58 -4.59 21.49 -6.41
C LYS A 58 -6.10 21.22 -6.34
N TYR A 59 -6.47 20.03 -5.90
CA TYR A 59 -7.85 19.66 -5.64
C TYR A 59 -8.18 19.75 -4.15
N ASN A 60 -9.47 19.76 -3.82
CA ASN A 60 -9.95 19.57 -2.46
C ASN A 60 -10.63 18.19 -2.41
N SER A 61 -10.06 17.25 -1.66
CA SER A 61 -10.55 15.87 -1.49
C SER A 61 -11.99 15.77 -1.00
N GLN A 62 -12.48 16.77 -0.25
CA GLN A 62 -13.87 16.82 0.20
C GLN A 62 -14.85 17.20 -0.93
N ASN A 63 -14.33 17.82 -2.00
CA ASN A 63 -15.12 18.36 -3.10
C ASN A 63 -14.85 17.69 -4.45
N VAL A 64 -13.83 16.86 -4.53
CA VAL A 64 -13.32 16.23 -5.75
C VAL A 64 -12.97 14.77 -5.45
N ALA A 65 -13.24 13.88 -6.39
CA ALA A 65 -12.98 12.44 -6.26
C ALA A 65 -11.48 12.07 -6.38
N SER A 66 -10.57 12.89 -5.82
CA SER A 66 -9.15 12.54 -5.74
C SER A 66 -8.45 13.05 -4.47
N SER A 67 -7.68 12.15 -3.86
CA SER A 67 -6.84 12.35 -2.68
C SER A 67 -5.37 12.62 -3.00
N ILE A 68 -4.99 12.68 -4.29
CA ILE A 68 -3.61 12.94 -4.71
C ILE A 68 -3.54 14.05 -5.77
N ASP A 69 -2.66 15.02 -5.53
CA ASP A 69 -2.09 15.93 -6.52
C ASP A 69 -0.69 16.33 -6.09
N TYR A 70 0.09 16.95 -6.98
CA TYR A 70 1.48 17.27 -6.71
C TYR A 70 1.68 18.15 -5.47
N GLU A 71 0.81 19.15 -5.26
CA GLU A 71 0.94 20.05 -4.11
C GLU A 71 0.68 19.29 -2.80
N ARG A 72 -0.30 18.38 -2.77
CA ARG A 72 -0.56 17.54 -1.59
C ARG A 72 0.50 16.46 -1.36
N LEU A 73 1.06 15.86 -2.42
CA LEU A 73 2.22 14.96 -2.29
C LEU A 73 3.39 15.67 -1.61
N LYS A 74 3.70 16.89 -2.08
CA LYS A 74 4.76 17.71 -1.53
C LYS A 74 4.49 18.17 -0.09
N SER A 75 3.29 18.70 0.19
CA SER A 75 2.96 19.18 1.54
C SER A 75 2.80 18.04 2.54
N GLY A 76 2.39 16.87 2.06
CA GLY A 76 2.29 15.65 2.85
C GLY A 76 3.63 14.99 3.09
N GLY A 77 4.65 15.27 2.27
CA GLY A 77 5.94 14.61 2.36
C GLY A 77 5.90 13.16 1.90
N LEU A 78 5.08 12.83 0.88
CA LEU A 78 5.09 11.50 0.26
C LEU A 78 6.14 11.45 -0.86
N ASP A 79 7.28 10.82 -0.60
CA ASP A 79 8.42 10.83 -1.52
C ASP A 79 8.28 9.81 -2.64
N SER A 80 7.66 8.66 -2.37
CA SER A 80 7.48 7.57 -3.33
C SER A 80 6.13 6.91 -3.18
N ALA A 81 5.63 6.34 -4.27
CA ALA A 81 4.51 5.41 -4.19
C ALA A 81 4.53 4.35 -5.29
N PHE A 82 3.85 3.24 -5.07
CA PHE A 82 3.46 2.32 -6.16
C PHE A 82 2.13 2.79 -6.77
N TRP A 83 2.24 3.33 -7.99
CA TRP A 83 1.13 3.81 -8.79
C TRP A 83 0.51 2.64 -9.54
N VAL A 84 -0.75 2.36 -9.21
CA VAL A 84 -1.37 1.07 -9.44
C VAL A 84 -1.94 0.96 -10.85
N ILE A 85 -1.59 -0.11 -11.56
CA ILE A 85 -2.24 -0.56 -12.79
C ILE A 85 -3.39 -1.52 -12.44
N TYR A 86 -4.42 -1.00 -11.76
CA TYR A 86 -5.73 -1.63 -11.47
C TYR A 86 -6.63 -1.97 -12.67
N SER A 87 -7.14 -3.19 -12.75
CA SER A 87 -8.19 -3.53 -13.73
C SER A 87 -9.42 -4.17 -13.06
N PRO A 88 -10.65 -3.72 -13.38
CA PRO A 88 -11.85 -4.32 -12.83
C PRO A 88 -11.98 -5.77 -13.29
N GLN A 89 -12.48 -6.62 -12.39
CA GLN A 89 -12.77 -8.01 -12.70
C GLN A 89 -13.94 -8.08 -13.69
N GLY A 90 -13.82 -8.94 -14.70
CA GLY A 90 -14.85 -9.19 -15.69
C GLY A 90 -15.05 -10.68 -15.95
N PRO A 91 -15.90 -11.02 -16.95
CA PRO A 91 -16.12 -12.40 -17.35
C PRO A 91 -14.84 -13.11 -17.78
N LEU A 92 -14.66 -14.37 -17.38
CA LEU A 92 -13.48 -15.17 -17.71
C LEU A 92 -13.53 -15.71 -19.14
N ASN A 93 -13.35 -14.83 -20.13
CA ASN A 93 -13.30 -15.17 -21.54
C ASN A 93 -12.32 -14.29 -22.33
N ARG A 94 -11.88 -14.78 -23.49
CA ARG A 94 -10.86 -14.13 -24.33
C ARG A 94 -11.21 -12.71 -24.77
N SER A 95 -12.47 -12.43 -25.10
CA SER A 95 -12.88 -11.08 -25.50
C SER A 95 -12.75 -10.07 -24.35
N SER A 96 -13.16 -10.46 -23.15
CA SER A 96 -13.07 -9.60 -21.97
C SER A 96 -11.62 -9.43 -21.50
N TYR A 97 -10.78 -10.47 -21.62
CA TYR A 97 -9.33 -10.35 -21.39
C TYR A 97 -8.68 -9.35 -22.35
N ALA A 98 -8.99 -9.41 -23.64
CA ALA A 98 -8.38 -8.52 -24.64
C ALA A 98 -8.70 -7.04 -24.39
N ILE A 99 -9.95 -6.73 -24.01
CA ILE A 99 -10.37 -5.36 -23.64
C ILE A 99 -9.62 -4.91 -22.39
N SER A 100 -9.59 -5.74 -21.35
CA SER A 100 -8.91 -5.44 -20.09
C SER A 100 -7.40 -5.21 -20.29
N LEU A 101 -6.74 -6.06 -21.09
CA LEU A 101 -5.32 -5.91 -21.46
C LEU A 101 -5.06 -4.60 -22.17
N LYS A 102 -5.90 -4.22 -23.14
CA LYS A 102 -5.80 -2.93 -23.84
C LYS A 102 -5.88 -1.76 -22.86
N ASN A 103 -6.83 -1.79 -21.92
CA ASN A 103 -7.00 -0.74 -20.92
C ASN A 103 -5.81 -0.67 -19.96
N ALA A 104 -5.33 -1.81 -19.46
CA ALA A 104 -4.15 -1.87 -18.60
C ALA A 104 -2.90 -1.29 -19.30
N LYS A 105 -2.66 -1.63 -20.58
CA LYS A 105 -1.57 -1.05 -21.38
C LYS A 105 -1.75 0.46 -21.61
N ARG A 106 -2.97 0.92 -21.88
CA ARG A 106 -3.28 2.36 -22.02
C ARG A 106 -2.96 3.11 -20.73
N ARG A 107 -3.29 2.54 -19.57
CA ARG A 107 -3.05 3.19 -18.27
C ARG A 107 -1.56 3.29 -17.93
N VAL A 108 -0.76 2.28 -18.28
CA VAL A 108 0.71 2.40 -18.28
C VAL A 108 1.16 3.59 -19.14
N GLY A 109 0.64 3.70 -20.36
CA GLY A 109 0.95 4.83 -21.26
C GLY A 109 0.59 6.19 -20.66
N GLN A 110 -0.57 6.30 -20.01
CA GLN A 110 -1.03 7.54 -19.35
C GLN A 110 -0.14 7.93 -18.17
N LEU A 111 0.27 6.95 -17.35
CA LEU A 111 1.19 7.19 -16.24
C LEU A 111 2.58 7.60 -16.74
N MET A 112 3.11 6.91 -17.75
CA MET A 112 4.39 7.26 -18.39
C MET A 112 4.34 8.66 -19.02
N GLN A 113 3.22 9.02 -19.66
CA GLN A 113 3.00 10.36 -20.18
C GLN A 113 3.06 11.41 -19.07
N MET A 114 2.35 11.18 -17.95
CA MET A 114 2.37 12.09 -16.79
C MET A 114 3.79 12.31 -16.26
N VAL A 115 4.57 11.24 -16.07
CA VAL A 115 5.96 11.35 -15.62
C VAL A 115 6.81 12.12 -16.64
N SER A 116 6.61 11.86 -17.94
CA SER A 116 7.40 12.47 -19.01
C SER A 116 7.12 13.96 -19.22
N THR A 117 5.90 14.43 -18.93
CA THR A 117 5.53 15.84 -19.06
C THR A 117 5.85 16.65 -17.81
N ASN A 118 6.05 15.99 -16.66
CA ASN A 118 6.31 16.62 -15.37
C ASN A 118 7.68 16.20 -14.79
N LYS A 119 8.72 16.14 -15.63
CA LYS A 119 10.05 15.63 -15.25
C LYS A 119 10.75 16.44 -14.15
N ASP A 120 10.35 17.68 -13.93
CA ASP A 120 10.83 18.53 -12.82
C ASP A 120 10.27 18.08 -11.47
N LYS A 121 9.13 17.37 -11.46
CA LYS A 121 8.34 16.98 -10.29
C LYS A 121 8.32 15.48 -10.02
N PHE A 122 8.29 14.67 -11.07
CA PHE A 122 8.14 13.21 -11.00
C PHE A 122 9.30 12.50 -11.68
N VAL A 123 9.60 11.30 -11.20
CA VAL A 123 10.62 10.41 -11.79
C VAL A 123 10.19 8.96 -11.62
N LEU A 124 10.31 8.16 -12.69
CA LEU A 124 10.07 6.73 -12.62
C LEU A 124 11.30 6.03 -12.00
N ALA A 125 11.07 5.16 -11.03
CA ALA A 125 12.03 4.16 -10.59
C ALA A 125 11.54 2.76 -11.00
N THR A 126 12.50 1.91 -11.34
CA THR A 126 12.26 0.52 -11.76
C THR A 126 13.21 -0.44 -11.07
N SER A 127 13.91 0.03 -10.03
CA SER A 127 14.76 -0.82 -9.21
C SER A 127 14.92 -0.27 -7.80
N SER A 128 15.24 -1.16 -6.87
CA SER A 128 15.59 -0.80 -5.48
C SER A 128 16.75 0.21 -5.43
N ARG A 129 17.79 0.00 -6.27
CA ARG A 129 18.94 0.90 -6.39
C ARG A 129 18.54 2.30 -6.87
N GLN A 130 17.68 2.38 -7.89
CA GLN A 130 17.18 3.68 -8.37
C GLN A 130 16.41 4.39 -7.27
N LEU A 131 15.49 3.70 -6.60
CA LEU A 131 14.71 4.24 -5.50
C LEU A 131 15.62 4.81 -4.38
N GLU A 132 16.65 4.06 -3.98
CA GLU A 132 17.63 4.55 -3.00
C GLU A 132 18.42 5.77 -3.47
N SER A 133 18.85 5.79 -4.75
CA SER A 133 19.57 6.93 -5.32
C SER A 133 18.72 8.21 -5.46
N LEU A 134 17.40 8.09 -5.28
CA LEU A 134 16.43 9.16 -5.42
C LEU A 134 15.97 9.75 -4.08
N ARG A 135 16.40 9.18 -2.94
CA ARG A 135 15.98 9.65 -1.59
C ARG A 135 16.23 11.13 -1.34
N ASP A 136 17.37 11.65 -1.82
CA ASP A 136 17.75 13.06 -1.60
C ASP A 136 17.21 14.01 -2.69
N LYS A 137 16.42 13.49 -3.65
CA LYS A 137 15.90 14.31 -4.74
C LYS A 137 14.54 14.91 -4.37
N LYS A 138 14.35 16.18 -4.72
CA LYS A 138 13.10 16.93 -4.52
C LYS A 138 11.98 16.53 -5.52
N LYS A 139 11.91 15.27 -5.93
CA LYS A 139 10.93 14.75 -6.90
C LYS A 139 10.20 13.57 -6.30
N HIS A 140 8.91 13.45 -6.60
CA HIS A 140 8.13 12.27 -6.26
C HIS A 140 8.56 11.09 -7.15
N VAL A 141 8.89 9.97 -6.52
CA VAL A 141 9.34 8.74 -7.18
C VAL A 141 8.13 7.85 -7.47
N VAL A 142 7.89 7.60 -8.74
CA VAL A 142 6.85 6.70 -9.23
C VAL A 142 7.43 5.31 -9.38
N LEU A 143 6.89 4.35 -8.63
CA LEU A 143 6.99 2.91 -8.90
C LEU A 143 5.68 2.46 -9.53
N MET A 144 5.68 1.37 -10.30
CA MET A 144 4.45 0.83 -10.89
C MET A 144 4.13 -0.56 -10.36
N SER A 145 2.86 -0.78 -10.02
CA SER A 145 2.30 -2.09 -9.65
C SER A 145 1.16 -2.48 -10.59
N ILE A 146 0.76 -3.74 -10.59
CA ILE A 146 -0.52 -4.21 -11.14
C ILE A 146 -1.39 -4.61 -9.96
N GLU A 147 -2.67 -4.24 -10.01
CA GLU A 147 -3.70 -4.78 -9.14
C GLU A 147 -4.73 -5.48 -10.02
N ASN A 148 -5.00 -6.75 -9.70
CA ASN A 148 -5.65 -7.73 -10.55
C ASN A 148 -4.82 -8.16 -11.78
N ALA A 149 -4.37 -9.42 -11.78
CA ALA A 149 -3.69 -10.02 -12.93
C ALA A 149 -4.65 -10.44 -14.06
N TYR A 150 -5.97 -10.29 -13.88
CA TYR A 150 -7.01 -10.59 -14.89
C TYR A 150 -6.67 -10.17 -16.34
N PRO A 151 -6.09 -8.96 -16.60
CA PRO A 151 -5.71 -8.55 -17.96
C PRO A 151 -4.71 -9.46 -18.67
N LEU A 152 -3.94 -10.29 -17.94
CA LEU A 152 -3.00 -11.21 -18.55
C LEU A 152 -3.71 -12.32 -19.34
N GLY A 153 -5.01 -12.55 -19.08
CA GLY A 153 -5.82 -13.55 -19.77
C GLY A 153 -5.26 -14.96 -19.60
N ASP A 154 -5.31 -15.74 -20.69
CA ASP A 154 -4.79 -17.11 -20.74
C ASP A 154 -3.27 -17.18 -20.98
N ASP A 155 -2.60 -16.04 -21.18
CA ASP A 155 -1.16 -15.99 -21.51
C ASP A 155 -0.39 -15.14 -20.49
N ILE A 156 0.24 -15.81 -19.54
CA ILE A 156 1.08 -15.16 -18.52
C ILE A 156 2.27 -14.40 -19.12
N ASN A 157 2.66 -14.64 -20.39
CA ASN A 157 3.72 -13.90 -21.06
C ASN A 157 3.36 -12.45 -21.35
N ASN A 158 2.07 -12.09 -21.27
CA ASN A 158 1.67 -10.69 -21.25
C ASN A 158 2.32 -9.89 -20.11
N LEU A 159 2.75 -10.55 -19.02
CA LEU A 159 3.48 -9.91 -17.92
C LEU A 159 4.81 -9.29 -18.38
N ASP A 160 5.46 -9.85 -19.40
CA ASP A 160 6.76 -9.37 -19.88
C ASP A 160 6.67 -7.95 -20.46
N TYR A 161 5.52 -7.60 -21.05
CA TYR A 161 5.25 -6.23 -21.49
C TYR A 161 5.26 -5.26 -20.30
N PHE A 162 4.55 -5.60 -19.23
CA PHE A 162 4.41 -4.74 -18.06
C PHE A 162 5.74 -4.59 -17.31
N TYR A 163 6.48 -5.69 -17.18
CA TYR A 163 7.82 -5.66 -16.60
C TYR A 163 8.76 -4.75 -17.43
N LYS A 164 8.79 -4.90 -18.76
CA LYS A 164 9.59 -4.03 -19.65
C LYS A 164 9.17 -2.57 -19.57
N ALA A 165 7.87 -2.30 -19.37
CA ALA A 165 7.36 -0.95 -19.20
C ALA A 165 7.74 -0.32 -17.84
N GLY A 166 8.15 -1.11 -16.85
CA GLY A 166 8.63 -0.63 -15.55
C GLY A 166 7.80 -1.10 -14.35
N VAL A 167 6.81 -1.99 -14.53
CA VAL A 167 6.04 -2.56 -13.42
C VAL A 167 6.91 -3.50 -12.59
N ARG A 168 6.84 -3.41 -11.26
CA ARG A 168 7.70 -4.14 -10.31
C ARG A 168 6.95 -4.85 -9.19
N MET A 169 5.64 -4.70 -9.11
CA MET A 169 4.78 -5.43 -8.17
C MET A 169 3.54 -5.96 -8.89
N LEU A 170 3.08 -7.17 -8.54
CA LEU A 170 1.96 -7.86 -9.16
C LEU A 170 0.99 -8.40 -8.11
N GLY A 171 -0.20 -7.79 -8.02
CA GLY A 171 -1.37 -8.32 -7.32
C GLY A 171 -2.09 -9.34 -8.18
N ILE A 172 -2.28 -10.55 -7.65
CA ILE A 172 -2.79 -11.70 -8.43
C ILE A 172 -4.29 -11.58 -8.74
N VAL A 173 -5.09 -11.10 -7.79
CA VAL A 173 -6.56 -11.04 -7.87
C VAL A 173 -7.08 -9.74 -7.24
N HIS A 174 -8.36 -9.42 -7.44
CA HIS A 174 -9.03 -8.28 -6.83
C HIS A 174 -10.32 -8.76 -6.14
N PHE A 175 -11.43 -8.03 -6.27
CA PHE A 175 -12.70 -8.25 -5.57
C PHE A 175 -13.43 -9.57 -5.87
N SER A 176 -13.15 -10.21 -7.02
CA SER A 176 -13.75 -11.50 -7.39
C SER A 176 -12.70 -12.41 -8.01
N ASN A 177 -12.94 -13.72 -7.95
CA ASN A 177 -12.10 -14.77 -8.47
C ASN A 177 -11.74 -14.51 -9.94
N ASN A 178 -10.50 -14.80 -10.29
CA ASN A 178 -10.05 -14.75 -11.67
C ASN A 178 -9.47 -16.10 -12.11
N GLN A 179 -8.83 -16.14 -13.27
CA GLN A 179 -8.23 -17.37 -13.80
C GLN A 179 -6.96 -17.81 -13.03
N PHE A 180 -6.46 -17.00 -12.11
CA PHE A 180 -5.22 -17.23 -11.36
C PHE A 180 -5.46 -17.56 -9.89
N ALA A 181 -6.44 -16.93 -9.23
CA ALA A 181 -6.66 -17.13 -7.80
C ALA A 181 -8.08 -16.85 -7.35
N ASP A 182 -8.40 -17.36 -6.17
CA ASP A 182 -9.58 -17.04 -5.40
C ASP A 182 -9.40 -15.72 -4.64
N SER A 183 -10.42 -14.86 -4.71
CA SER A 183 -10.54 -13.62 -3.96
C SER A 183 -11.08 -13.89 -2.55
N SER A 184 -10.69 -13.04 -1.60
CA SER A 184 -11.26 -13.01 -0.25
C SER A 184 -12.72 -12.55 -0.21
N THR A 185 -13.21 -11.86 -1.26
CA THR A 185 -14.54 -11.21 -1.27
C THR A 185 -15.47 -11.73 -2.35
N ASP A 186 -15.11 -12.81 -3.06
CA ASP A 186 -16.01 -13.36 -4.06
C ASP A 186 -17.26 -13.96 -3.40
N VAL A 187 -18.42 -13.42 -3.78
CA VAL A 187 -19.72 -13.85 -3.26
C VAL A 187 -20.12 -15.25 -3.72
N GLU A 188 -19.51 -15.74 -4.82
CA GLU A 188 -19.72 -17.10 -5.33
C GLU A 188 -18.86 -18.15 -4.59
N GLY A 189 -18.02 -17.70 -3.64
CA GLY A 189 -17.12 -18.57 -2.87
C GLY A 189 -15.85 -18.94 -3.63
N GLU A 190 -15.15 -19.97 -3.14
CA GLU A 190 -13.87 -20.41 -3.73
C GLU A 190 -14.08 -21.17 -5.05
N LYS A 191 -13.20 -20.92 -6.03
CA LYS A 191 -13.15 -21.63 -7.32
C LYS A 191 -11.97 -22.61 -7.41
N TRP A 192 -10.82 -22.24 -6.87
CA TRP A 192 -9.56 -22.98 -7.03
C TRP A 192 -9.06 -23.63 -5.75
N GLY A 193 -9.63 -23.28 -4.59
CA GLY A 193 -9.08 -23.61 -3.29
C GLY A 193 -7.77 -22.85 -3.01
N GLY A 194 -7.67 -21.61 -3.50
CA GLY A 194 -6.46 -20.79 -3.45
C GLY A 194 -6.01 -20.34 -4.84
N LEU A 195 -4.87 -20.83 -5.31
CA LEU A 195 -4.29 -20.55 -6.63
C LEU A 195 -4.70 -21.63 -7.64
N SER A 196 -5.01 -21.21 -8.86
CA SER A 196 -5.12 -22.12 -10.00
C SER A 196 -3.73 -22.61 -10.45
N PRO A 197 -3.64 -23.66 -11.30
CA PRO A 197 -2.37 -24.04 -11.93
C PRO A 197 -1.68 -22.90 -12.68
N SER A 198 -2.45 -22.06 -13.38
CA SER A 198 -1.92 -20.85 -14.03
C SER A 198 -1.49 -19.79 -13.02
N GLY A 199 -2.16 -19.69 -11.86
CA GLY A 199 -1.75 -18.79 -10.77
C GLY A 199 -0.39 -19.17 -10.18
N ILE A 200 -0.17 -20.47 -9.95
CA ILE A 200 1.15 -20.99 -9.51
C ILE A 200 2.23 -20.64 -10.55
N ALA A 201 1.95 -20.85 -11.84
CA ALA A 201 2.88 -20.49 -12.91
C ALA A 201 3.16 -18.98 -12.97
N LEU A 202 2.14 -18.15 -12.74
CA LEU A 202 2.27 -16.70 -12.71
C LEU A 202 3.15 -16.21 -11.55
N VAL A 203 2.98 -16.76 -10.34
CA VAL A 203 3.83 -16.44 -9.18
C VAL A 203 5.29 -16.76 -9.48
N LYS A 204 5.58 -17.94 -10.03
CA LYS A 204 6.94 -18.32 -10.43
C LYS A 204 7.53 -17.40 -11.50
N LYS A 205 6.72 -17.01 -12.49
CA LYS A 205 7.14 -16.04 -13.53
C LYS A 205 7.46 -14.68 -12.89
N ALA A 206 6.66 -14.21 -11.93
CA ALA A 206 6.92 -12.98 -11.20
C ALA A 206 8.25 -13.05 -10.42
N ASN A 207 8.53 -14.16 -9.71
CA ASN A 207 9.82 -14.36 -9.04
C ASN A 207 10.98 -14.35 -10.04
N ALA A 208 10.86 -15.05 -11.18
CA ALA A 208 11.90 -15.10 -12.21
C ALA A 208 12.20 -13.71 -12.81
N LEU A 209 11.18 -12.86 -12.98
CA LEU A 209 11.32 -11.48 -13.42
C LEU A 209 11.87 -10.54 -12.32
N GLY A 210 11.89 -10.96 -11.07
CA GLY A 210 12.26 -10.12 -9.93
C GLY A 210 11.17 -9.10 -9.59
N MET A 211 9.91 -9.51 -9.72
CA MET A 211 8.75 -8.72 -9.31
C MET A 211 8.30 -9.12 -7.89
N ILE A 212 7.83 -8.13 -7.13
CA ILE A 212 7.16 -8.35 -5.84
C ILE A 212 5.79 -8.97 -6.11
N VAL A 213 5.50 -10.09 -5.45
CA VAL A 213 4.16 -10.69 -5.45
C VAL A 213 3.33 -10.05 -4.35
N ASP A 214 2.13 -9.57 -4.69
CA ASP A 214 1.18 -8.97 -3.77
C ASP A 214 -0.06 -9.85 -3.59
N ALA A 215 -0.40 -10.12 -2.33
CA ALA A 215 -1.52 -10.96 -1.94
C ALA A 215 -2.71 -10.17 -1.38
N SER A 216 -2.69 -8.84 -1.38
CA SER A 216 -3.88 -8.05 -1.08
C SER A 216 -5.03 -8.46 -2.01
N HIS A 217 -6.26 -8.48 -1.48
CA HIS A 217 -7.48 -9.08 -2.05
C HIS A 217 -7.55 -10.61 -2.13
N ALA A 218 -6.44 -11.33 -2.17
CA ALA A 218 -6.47 -12.78 -2.30
C ALA A 218 -7.12 -13.45 -1.08
N SER A 219 -7.75 -14.60 -1.29
CA SER A 219 -8.25 -15.42 -0.17
C SER A 219 -7.11 -15.85 0.77
N ASP A 220 -7.45 -16.20 2.01
CA ASP A 220 -6.46 -16.67 2.99
C ASP A 220 -5.68 -17.90 2.47
N LYS A 221 -6.36 -18.83 1.78
CA LYS A 221 -5.73 -20.00 1.14
C LYS A 221 -4.78 -19.62 0.01
N ALA A 222 -5.19 -18.70 -0.87
CA ALA A 222 -4.32 -18.22 -1.94
C ALA A 222 -3.09 -17.50 -1.38
N THR A 223 -3.28 -16.69 -0.33
CA THR A 223 -2.19 -16.01 0.40
C THR A 223 -1.22 -17.01 1.02
N GLU A 224 -1.70 -18.01 1.75
CA GLU A 224 -0.85 -19.06 2.31
C GLU A 224 -0.08 -19.84 1.23
N GLN A 225 -0.73 -20.15 0.11
CA GLN A 225 -0.07 -20.81 -1.02
C GLN A 225 0.99 -19.91 -1.65
N MET A 226 0.74 -18.61 -1.83
CA MET A 226 1.74 -17.66 -2.32
C MET A 226 2.95 -17.56 -1.39
N ILE A 227 2.74 -17.50 -0.07
CA ILE A 227 3.83 -17.54 0.92
C ILE A 227 4.66 -18.81 0.75
N LYS A 228 4.00 -19.96 0.56
CA LYS A 228 4.67 -21.26 0.46
C LYS A 228 5.45 -21.47 -0.83
N ILE A 229 4.94 -20.99 -1.97
CA ILE A 229 5.54 -21.29 -3.29
C ILE A 229 6.46 -20.19 -3.82
N SER A 230 6.37 -18.97 -3.27
CA SER A 230 7.21 -17.86 -3.70
C SER A 230 8.63 -18.06 -3.21
N GLU A 231 9.60 -17.88 -4.09
CA GLU A 231 11.03 -18.00 -3.78
C GLU A 231 11.61 -16.75 -3.09
N THR A 232 10.80 -15.70 -3.00
CA THR A 232 11.13 -14.39 -2.41
C THR A 232 9.99 -13.93 -1.53
N PRO A 233 10.22 -13.02 -0.56
CA PRO A 233 9.12 -12.48 0.24
C PRO A 233 8.00 -11.86 -0.60
N ILE A 234 6.77 -12.07 -0.15
CA ILE A 234 5.57 -11.43 -0.72
C ILE A 234 5.15 -10.24 0.14
N ILE A 235 4.22 -9.43 -0.36
CA ILE A 235 3.66 -8.30 0.35
C ILE A 235 2.14 -8.39 0.42
N LEU A 236 1.54 -7.71 1.40
CA LEU A 236 0.17 -7.25 1.34
C LEU A 236 0.21 -5.73 1.16
N SER A 237 0.12 -5.25 -0.07
CA SER A 237 0.24 -3.82 -0.43
C SER A 237 -0.80 -2.88 0.19
N HIS A 238 -1.97 -3.37 0.64
CA HIS A 238 -2.99 -2.56 1.32
C HIS A 238 -4.01 -3.48 2.03
N SER A 239 -3.69 -3.94 3.24
CA SER A 239 -4.57 -4.83 4.02
C SER A 239 -4.77 -4.38 5.47
N GLY A 240 -5.86 -4.86 6.10
CA GLY A 240 -6.17 -4.65 7.52
C GLY A 240 -6.11 -5.95 8.33
N LEU A 241 -6.62 -5.93 9.57
CA LEU A 241 -6.40 -6.97 10.60
C LEU A 241 -7.72 -7.49 11.12
N LYS A 242 -7.96 -8.81 11.02
CA LYS A 242 -9.22 -9.44 11.46
C LYS A 242 -9.45 -9.30 12.97
N ALA A 243 -8.37 -9.28 13.75
CA ALA A 243 -8.43 -9.08 15.20
C ALA A 243 -8.94 -7.70 15.62
N VAL A 244 -8.89 -6.69 14.72
CA VAL A 244 -9.43 -5.35 14.98
C VAL A 244 -10.83 -5.20 14.37
N PHE A 245 -11.01 -5.65 13.13
CA PHE A 245 -12.32 -5.74 12.49
C PHE A 245 -12.38 -7.00 11.61
N ASP A 246 -13.30 -7.90 11.97
CA ASP A 246 -13.47 -9.17 11.26
C ASP A 246 -14.15 -8.92 9.91
N HIS A 247 -13.32 -8.86 8.86
CA HIS A 247 -13.72 -8.60 7.50
C HIS A 247 -12.89 -9.47 6.56
N PRO A 248 -13.44 -10.02 5.46
CA PRO A 248 -12.71 -10.93 4.58
C PRO A 248 -11.43 -10.34 3.96
N ARG A 249 -11.41 -9.01 3.73
CA ARG A 249 -10.22 -8.28 3.24
C ARG A 249 -9.10 -8.09 4.25
N ASN A 250 -9.32 -8.47 5.51
CA ASN A 250 -8.34 -8.36 6.57
C ASN A 250 -7.65 -9.71 6.81
N ILE A 251 -6.40 -9.70 7.25
CA ILE A 251 -5.62 -10.91 7.58
C ILE A 251 -5.76 -11.28 9.06
N ASP A 252 -5.79 -12.56 9.40
CA ASP A 252 -5.71 -13.03 10.79
C ASP A 252 -4.26 -13.06 11.31
N ASP A 253 -4.09 -13.06 12.64
CA ASP A 253 -2.78 -13.01 13.28
C ASP A 253 -1.88 -14.22 12.96
N SER A 254 -2.45 -15.41 12.71
CA SER A 254 -1.68 -16.61 12.39
C SER A 254 -1.10 -16.52 10.98
N LEU A 255 -1.89 -16.14 9.99
CA LEU A 255 -1.41 -15.94 8.63
C LEU A 255 -0.47 -14.72 8.53
N LEU A 256 -0.72 -13.66 9.31
CA LEU A 256 0.17 -12.51 9.39
C LEU A 256 1.55 -12.88 9.93
N LYS A 257 1.64 -13.76 10.94
CA LYS A 257 2.93 -14.27 11.44
C LYS A 257 3.67 -15.09 10.38
N LYS A 258 2.96 -15.96 9.64
CA LYS A 258 3.57 -16.71 8.52
C LYS A 258 4.14 -15.77 7.45
N LEU A 259 3.44 -14.68 7.14
CA LEU A 259 3.93 -13.65 6.21
C LEU A 259 5.23 -13.01 6.73
N ALA A 260 5.30 -12.67 8.02
CA ALA A 260 6.50 -12.08 8.62
C ALA A 260 7.66 -13.08 8.68
N GLU A 261 7.39 -14.33 9.07
CA GLU A 261 8.37 -15.43 9.10
C GLU A 261 8.98 -15.70 7.71
N SER A 262 8.21 -15.51 6.63
CA SER A 262 8.71 -15.60 5.25
C SER A 262 9.45 -14.34 4.77
N GLY A 263 9.70 -13.37 5.67
CA GLY A 263 10.34 -12.09 5.35
C GLY A 263 9.43 -11.06 4.70
N GLY A 264 8.14 -11.35 4.54
CA GLY A 264 7.15 -10.47 3.91
C GLY A 264 6.76 -9.28 4.77
N ALA A 265 5.84 -8.45 4.27
CA ALA A 265 5.34 -7.30 5.03
C ALA A 265 3.87 -7.02 4.71
N ILE A 266 3.13 -6.54 5.70
CA ILE A 266 1.80 -5.95 5.53
C ILE A 266 1.91 -4.43 5.45
N GLN A 267 1.17 -3.83 4.54
CA GLN A 267 1.10 -2.38 4.37
C GLN A 267 -0.32 -1.94 4.75
N MET A 268 -0.38 -1.00 5.69
CA MET A 268 -1.61 -0.68 6.40
C MET A 268 -2.58 0.10 5.51
N ASN A 269 -3.77 -0.49 5.33
CA ASN A 269 -4.85 0.11 4.55
C ASN A 269 -5.63 1.17 5.36
N ALA A 270 -6.11 2.22 4.68
CA ALA A 270 -7.02 3.23 5.21
C ALA A 270 -8.40 3.22 4.51
N TYR A 271 -8.79 2.13 3.87
CA TYR A 271 -10.11 1.95 3.27
C TYR A 271 -11.19 1.82 4.35
N PRO A 272 -12.18 2.75 4.40
CA PRO A 272 -13.16 2.83 5.48
C PRO A 272 -13.81 1.50 5.87
N SER A 273 -14.31 0.75 4.88
CA SER A 273 -15.08 -0.48 5.14
C SER A 273 -14.24 -1.64 5.65
N TYR A 274 -12.91 -1.51 5.71
CA TYR A 274 -12.01 -2.54 6.25
C TYR A 274 -11.53 -2.21 7.66
N LEU A 275 -11.83 -1.02 8.18
CA LEU A 275 -11.37 -0.55 9.49
C LEU A 275 -12.39 -0.77 10.61
N ARG A 276 -13.68 -0.74 10.27
CA ARG A 276 -14.79 -1.01 11.19
C ARG A 276 -16.08 -1.20 10.42
N GLU A 277 -17.11 -1.64 11.13
CA GLU A 277 -18.47 -1.68 10.61
C GLU A 277 -18.96 -0.27 10.25
N ILE A 278 -19.58 -0.16 9.08
CA ILE A 278 -20.22 1.06 8.58
C ILE A 278 -21.56 0.64 7.99
N ASP A 279 -22.63 1.27 8.47
CA ASP A 279 -23.97 1.12 7.89
C ASP A 279 -24.04 1.97 6.60
N TYR A 280 -23.84 1.32 5.45
CA TYR A 280 -23.98 1.96 4.16
C TYR A 280 -25.43 1.83 3.67
N PRO A 281 -26.11 2.95 3.35
CA PRO A 281 -27.39 2.90 2.67
C PRO A 281 -27.28 2.09 1.37
N ALA A 282 -28.19 1.14 1.15
CA ALA A 282 -28.18 0.27 -0.03
C ALA A 282 -28.20 1.10 -1.34
N GLU A 283 -28.88 2.24 -1.33
CA GLU A 283 -28.93 3.20 -2.41
C GLU A 283 -27.57 3.83 -2.70
N ARG A 284 -26.74 4.10 -1.68
CA ARG A 284 -25.36 4.58 -1.86
C ARG A 284 -24.53 3.53 -2.57
N VAL A 285 -24.56 2.30 -2.08
CA VAL A 285 -23.78 1.18 -2.64
C VAL A 285 -24.17 0.96 -4.10
N SER A 286 -25.47 0.88 -4.38
CA SER A 286 -26.01 0.70 -5.73
C SER A 286 -25.63 1.85 -6.66
N ALA A 287 -25.81 3.11 -6.22
CA ALA A 287 -25.51 4.29 -7.02
C ALA A 287 -24.01 4.44 -7.32
N LEU A 288 -23.13 4.22 -6.34
CA LEU A 288 -21.69 4.23 -6.57
C LEU A 288 -21.28 3.10 -7.51
N SER A 289 -21.77 1.87 -7.29
CA SER A 289 -21.49 0.74 -8.17
C SER A 289 -21.89 1.04 -9.61
N ALA A 290 -23.09 1.58 -9.83
CA ALA A 290 -23.57 1.97 -11.16
C ALA A 290 -22.70 3.07 -11.79
N HIS A 291 -22.27 4.06 -11.02
CA HIS A 291 -21.42 5.16 -11.50
C HIS A 291 -20.05 4.67 -11.96
N TYR A 292 -19.38 3.82 -11.16
CA TYR A 292 -18.10 3.20 -11.55
C TYR A 292 -18.26 2.25 -12.74
N LYS A 293 -19.32 1.42 -12.77
CA LYS A 293 -19.62 0.56 -13.93
C LYS A 293 -19.82 1.37 -15.21
N ALA A 294 -20.48 2.52 -15.15
CA ALA A 294 -20.65 3.41 -16.30
C ALA A 294 -19.31 3.99 -16.77
N MET A 295 -18.44 4.38 -15.84
CA MET A 295 -17.10 4.88 -16.12
C MET A 295 -16.22 3.83 -16.81
N TYR A 296 -16.15 2.58 -16.30
CA TYR A 296 -15.42 1.49 -16.95
C TYR A 296 -16.03 1.08 -18.29
N LYS A 297 -17.37 1.01 -18.40
CA LYS A 297 -18.01 0.71 -19.69
C LYS A 297 -17.65 1.75 -20.74
N ARG A 298 -17.59 3.03 -20.38
CA ARG A 298 -17.15 4.11 -21.27
C ARG A 298 -15.69 3.96 -21.67
N GLU A 299 -14.85 3.57 -20.73
CA GLU A 299 -13.45 3.25 -20.96
C GLU A 299 -13.26 2.10 -21.97
N ASP A 300 -13.97 0.99 -21.79
CA ASP A 300 -13.95 -0.18 -22.68
C ASP A 300 -14.31 0.14 -24.13
N ASN A 301 -15.09 1.21 -24.34
CA ASN A 301 -15.56 1.69 -25.63
C ASN A 301 -14.74 2.88 -26.18
N ASP A 302 -13.52 3.10 -25.65
CA ASP A 302 -12.63 4.21 -26.02
C ASP A 302 -13.26 5.61 -25.91
N LYS A 303 -14.23 5.77 -25.01
CA LYS A 303 -14.96 7.03 -24.78
C LYS A 303 -14.97 7.39 -23.29
N PRO A 304 -13.80 7.49 -22.64
CA PRO A 304 -13.69 7.60 -21.19
C PRO A 304 -14.52 8.76 -20.64
N MET A 305 -15.04 8.57 -19.43
CA MET A 305 -15.80 9.60 -18.72
C MET A 305 -14.89 10.78 -18.37
N PRO A 306 -15.26 12.04 -18.69
CA PRO A 306 -14.51 13.21 -18.24
C PRO A 306 -14.42 13.27 -16.71
N PHE A 307 -13.28 13.73 -16.20
CA PHE A 307 -13.02 13.80 -14.76
C PHE A 307 -14.07 14.63 -14.00
N HIS A 308 -14.48 15.76 -14.56
CA HIS A 308 -15.49 16.62 -13.92
C HIS A 308 -16.86 15.92 -13.81
N GLU A 309 -17.25 15.12 -14.80
CA GLU A 309 -18.48 14.32 -14.79
C GLU A 309 -18.39 13.23 -13.73
N PHE A 310 -17.28 12.47 -13.72
CA PHE A 310 -17.02 11.44 -12.72
C PHE A 310 -17.07 12.00 -11.30
N SER A 311 -16.30 13.06 -11.04
CA SER A 311 -16.19 13.68 -9.72
C SER A 311 -17.51 14.29 -9.25
N ALA A 312 -18.29 14.91 -10.15
CA ALA A 312 -19.60 15.45 -9.80
C ALA A 312 -20.59 14.35 -9.41
N GLY A 313 -20.56 13.21 -10.11
CA GLY A 313 -21.37 12.03 -9.79
C GLY A 313 -21.05 11.47 -8.40
N VAL A 314 -19.77 11.22 -8.10
CA VAL A 314 -19.34 10.73 -6.77
C VAL A 314 -19.76 11.71 -5.67
N LYS A 315 -19.51 13.01 -5.86
CA LYS A 315 -19.90 14.05 -4.89
C LYS A 315 -21.41 14.07 -4.64
N LYS A 316 -22.21 14.02 -5.71
CA LYS A 316 -23.68 14.02 -5.61
C LYS A 316 -24.16 12.80 -4.81
N ILE A 317 -23.64 11.61 -5.10
CA ILE A 317 -24.06 10.38 -4.43
C ILE A 317 -23.69 10.42 -2.94
N LYS A 318 -22.45 10.80 -2.59
CA LYS A 318 -22.02 10.94 -1.18
C LYS A 318 -22.86 11.97 -0.41
N LYS A 319 -23.29 13.05 -1.06
CA LYS A 319 -24.17 14.07 -0.45
C LYS A 319 -25.60 13.57 -0.24
N LEU A 320 -26.15 12.80 -1.18
CA LEU A 320 -27.51 12.25 -1.08
C LEU A 320 -27.60 11.17 0.00
N TYR A 321 -26.53 10.41 0.19
CA TYR A 321 -26.48 9.29 1.12
C TYR A 321 -25.26 9.44 2.04
N PRO A 322 -25.28 10.33 3.03
CA PRO A 322 -24.17 10.51 3.96
C PRO A 322 -23.96 9.25 4.81
N VAL A 323 -22.73 9.01 5.26
CA VAL A 323 -22.38 7.93 6.20
C VAL A 323 -21.43 8.46 7.25
N THR A 324 -21.39 7.82 8.41
CA THR A 324 -20.39 8.10 9.44
C THR A 324 -19.10 7.39 9.09
N GLU A 325 -18.19 8.12 8.44
CA GLU A 325 -16.88 7.61 8.03
C GLU A 325 -15.98 7.30 9.25
N PRO A 326 -15.07 6.30 9.18
CA PRO A 326 -14.08 6.05 10.22
C PRO A 326 -13.16 7.25 10.42
N ALA A 327 -12.56 7.34 11.61
CA ALA A 327 -11.61 8.38 11.95
C ALA A 327 -10.18 7.87 11.84
N PHE A 328 -9.21 8.78 11.85
CA PHE A 328 -7.78 8.46 11.90
C PHE A 328 -7.44 7.43 12.99
N GLN A 329 -8.11 7.48 14.14
CA GLN A 329 -7.87 6.51 15.21
C GLN A 329 -8.27 5.07 14.85
N ASP A 330 -9.24 4.87 13.95
CA ASP A 330 -9.61 3.52 13.48
C ASP A 330 -8.48 2.91 12.64
N PHE A 331 -7.84 3.73 11.77
CA PHE A 331 -6.61 3.34 11.08
C PHE A 331 -5.47 3.02 12.07
N VAL A 332 -5.28 3.86 13.09
CA VAL A 332 -4.23 3.68 14.09
C VAL A 332 -4.39 2.38 14.88
N LYS A 333 -5.61 1.96 15.24
CA LYS A 333 -5.86 0.67 15.91
C LYS A 333 -5.31 -0.51 15.09
N HIS A 334 -5.57 -0.50 13.79
CA HIS A 334 -5.05 -1.50 12.86
C HIS A 334 -3.52 -1.47 12.81
N LEU A 335 -2.91 -0.29 12.64
CA LEU A 335 -1.46 -0.10 12.62
C LEU A 335 -0.79 -0.60 13.92
N GLN A 336 -1.32 -0.20 15.08
CA GLN A 336 -0.81 -0.62 16.39
C GLN A 336 -0.90 -2.14 16.57
N HIS A 337 -2.00 -2.76 16.14
CA HIS A 337 -2.15 -4.21 16.23
C HIS A 337 -1.14 -4.95 15.36
N ALA A 338 -0.96 -4.55 14.09
CA ALA A 338 0.06 -5.15 13.22
C ALA A 338 1.47 -5.04 13.82
N LEU A 339 1.84 -3.84 14.30
CA LEU A 339 3.14 -3.60 14.93
C LEU A 339 3.34 -4.46 16.19
N LYS A 340 2.29 -4.70 16.97
CA LYS A 340 2.33 -5.59 18.14
C LYS A 340 2.54 -7.05 17.76
N VAL A 341 1.95 -7.52 16.65
CA VAL A 341 1.98 -8.94 16.26
C VAL A 341 3.28 -9.31 15.56
N VAL A 342 3.77 -8.48 14.64
CA VAL A 342 4.94 -8.81 13.78
C VAL A 342 6.10 -7.82 13.86
N GLY A 343 5.97 -6.75 14.63
CA GLY A 343 7.02 -5.76 14.81
C GLY A 343 7.21 -4.81 13.61
N PRO A 344 8.04 -3.77 13.78
CA PRO A 344 8.20 -2.69 12.79
C PRO A 344 8.95 -3.11 11.51
N SER A 345 9.56 -4.30 11.45
CA SER A 345 10.29 -4.79 10.26
C SER A 345 9.40 -5.47 9.21
N HIS A 346 8.11 -5.61 9.51
CA HIS A 346 7.12 -6.30 8.66
C HIS A 346 5.83 -5.50 8.46
N VAL A 347 5.83 -4.22 8.85
CA VAL A 347 4.68 -3.31 8.72
C VAL A 347 5.10 -2.11 7.88
N GLY A 348 4.22 -1.62 7.01
CA GLY A 348 4.39 -0.36 6.28
C GLY A 348 3.06 0.32 5.97
N ILE A 349 3.01 1.19 4.97
CA ILE A 349 1.84 2.05 4.70
C ILE A 349 1.37 1.85 3.25
N GLY A 350 0.08 1.59 3.08
CA GLY A 350 -0.55 1.38 1.80
C GLY A 350 -2.00 1.84 1.87
N ALA A 351 -2.22 3.16 1.87
CA ALA A 351 -3.46 3.74 2.37
C ALA A 351 -4.63 3.70 1.38
N ASP A 352 -4.42 3.16 0.17
CA ASP A 352 -5.47 2.98 -0.84
C ASP A 352 -6.01 4.31 -1.40
N TRP A 353 -5.09 5.28 -1.57
CA TRP A 353 -5.42 6.62 -2.06
C TRP A 353 -5.99 6.57 -3.48
N ASP A 354 -7.05 7.35 -3.74
CA ASP A 354 -7.85 7.31 -4.99
C ASP A 354 -8.58 5.98 -5.28
N GLY A 355 -8.31 4.90 -4.54
CA GLY A 355 -9.02 3.61 -4.60
C GLY A 355 -10.22 3.54 -3.65
N GLY A 356 -10.34 4.54 -2.77
CA GLY A 356 -11.42 4.73 -1.81
C GLY A 356 -10.95 4.84 -0.36
N GLY A 357 -9.63 4.70 -0.15
CA GLY A 357 -8.96 4.98 1.10
C GLY A 357 -8.98 6.44 1.53
N GLY A 358 -8.65 6.64 2.80
CA GLY A 358 -8.76 7.91 3.51
C GLY A 358 -9.88 7.87 4.55
N VAL A 359 -9.63 8.51 5.68
CA VAL A 359 -10.53 8.53 6.84
C VAL A 359 -10.68 9.97 7.38
N LEU A 360 -11.63 10.22 8.27
CA LEU A 360 -11.78 11.54 8.89
C LEU A 360 -10.51 11.90 9.66
N GLY A 361 -9.94 13.07 9.35
CA GLY A 361 -8.65 13.52 9.84
C GLY A 361 -7.44 12.98 9.05
N MET A 362 -7.64 12.18 8.02
CA MET A 362 -6.63 11.71 7.07
C MET A 362 -7.27 11.51 5.68
N GLU A 363 -7.90 12.57 5.16
CA GLU A 363 -8.73 12.52 3.95
C GLU A 363 -7.90 12.44 2.66
N ASP A 364 -6.67 12.92 2.72
CA ASP A 364 -5.74 12.89 1.60
C ASP A 364 -4.28 12.84 2.04
N VAL A 365 -3.40 12.68 1.05
CA VAL A 365 -1.98 12.47 1.25
C VAL A 365 -1.28 13.61 1.99
N SER A 366 -1.87 14.82 2.07
CA SER A 366 -1.29 15.91 2.85
C SER A 366 -1.30 15.64 4.37
N SER A 367 -2.07 14.66 4.83
CA SER A 367 -2.25 14.34 6.24
C SER A 367 -1.31 13.24 6.77
N ILE A 368 -0.49 12.63 5.92
CA ILE A 368 0.40 11.53 6.34
C ILE A 368 1.45 11.87 7.42
N PRO A 369 1.85 13.15 7.66
CA PRO A 369 2.69 13.48 8.81
C PRO A 369 2.07 13.05 10.14
N LYS A 370 0.74 12.95 10.23
CA LYS A 370 0.03 12.44 11.42
C LYS A 370 0.38 11.00 11.76
N ILE A 371 0.63 10.15 10.75
CA ILE A 371 1.09 8.77 10.97
C ILE A 371 2.45 8.78 11.66
N THR A 372 3.36 9.67 11.24
CA THR A 372 4.68 9.79 11.88
C THR A 372 4.56 10.28 13.31
N SER A 373 3.73 11.30 13.56
CA SER A 373 3.46 11.76 14.93
C SER A 373 2.91 10.64 15.81
N GLU A 374 2.02 9.80 15.30
CA GLU A 374 1.51 8.65 16.04
C GLU A 374 2.60 7.62 16.34
N LEU A 375 3.45 7.27 15.37
CA LEU A 375 4.57 6.36 15.59
C LEU A 375 5.58 6.93 16.62
N VAL A 376 5.82 8.24 16.62
CA VAL A 376 6.64 8.93 17.62
C VAL A 376 6.00 8.79 19.01
N ASN A 377 4.69 9.04 19.12
CA ASN A 377 3.94 8.95 20.38
C ASN A 377 3.92 7.51 20.94
N LEU A 378 3.94 6.52 20.05
CA LEU A 378 4.03 5.09 20.41
C LEU A 378 5.44 4.66 20.84
N GLY A 379 6.42 5.56 20.77
CA GLY A 379 7.78 5.31 21.25
C GLY A 379 8.71 4.63 20.26
N PHE A 380 8.32 4.51 18.98
CA PHE A 380 9.21 3.96 17.96
C PHE A 380 10.42 4.87 17.72
N SER A 381 11.58 4.27 17.50
CA SER A 381 12.82 4.98 17.13
C SER A 381 12.77 5.48 15.68
N ASP A 382 13.64 6.44 15.34
CA ASP A 382 13.74 6.94 13.96
C ASP A 382 14.07 5.83 12.94
N LYS A 383 14.85 4.82 13.35
CA LYS A 383 15.16 3.66 12.49
C LYS A 383 13.92 2.82 12.21
N GLU A 384 13.09 2.59 13.23
CA GLU A 384 11.85 1.81 13.08
C GLU A 384 10.81 2.58 12.24
N ILE A 385 10.68 3.90 12.46
CA ILE A 385 9.81 4.74 11.64
C ILE A 385 10.27 4.74 10.18
N GLN A 386 11.58 4.87 9.91
CA GLN A 386 12.11 4.76 8.55
C GLN A 386 11.84 3.38 7.93
N SER A 387 11.87 2.31 8.75
CA SER A 387 11.55 0.95 8.30
C SER A 387 10.09 0.81 7.88
N ILE A 388 9.17 1.32 8.71
CA ILE A 388 7.73 1.35 8.44
C ILE A 388 7.45 2.18 7.18
N TRP A 389 8.09 3.35 7.05
CA TRP A 389 7.84 4.22 5.91
C TRP A 389 8.35 3.70 4.57
N SER A 390 9.47 2.98 4.53
CA SER A 390 9.97 2.50 3.24
C SER A 390 10.99 1.37 3.29
N ASP A 391 11.84 1.27 4.32
CA ASP A 391 12.96 0.31 4.24
C ASP A 391 12.48 -1.14 4.18
N ASN A 392 11.32 -1.47 4.75
CA ASN A 392 10.73 -2.82 4.64
C ASN A 392 10.37 -3.17 3.19
N VAL A 393 9.75 -2.24 2.46
CA VAL A 393 9.41 -2.44 1.04
C VAL A 393 10.67 -2.47 0.19
N ILE A 394 11.65 -1.60 0.47
CA ILE A 394 12.94 -1.55 -0.24
C ILE A 394 13.73 -2.83 -0.03
N ARG A 395 13.71 -3.40 1.19
CA ARG A 395 14.32 -4.69 1.50
C ARG A 395 13.71 -5.80 0.63
N ILE A 396 12.38 -5.93 0.63
CA ILE A 396 11.68 -6.91 -0.22
C ILE A 396 12.04 -6.70 -1.70
N PHE A 397 12.07 -5.45 -2.16
CA PHE A 397 12.41 -5.13 -3.54
C PHE A 397 13.86 -5.54 -3.89
N LYS A 398 14.81 -5.38 -2.97
CA LYS A 398 16.18 -5.88 -3.16
C LYS A 398 16.23 -7.40 -3.25
N GLU A 399 15.47 -8.09 -2.40
CA GLU A 399 15.45 -9.56 -2.37
C GLU A 399 14.90 -10.16 -3.66
N VAL A 400 13.80 -9.61 -4.22
CA VAL A 400 13.26 -10.09 -5.51
C VAL A 400 14.23 -9.86 -6.67
N GLU A 401 14.93 -8.73 -6.70
CA GLU A 401 15.95 -8.45 -7.73
C GLU A 401 17.19 -9.33 -7.61
N GLN A 402 17.61 -9.64 -6.38
CA GLN A 402 18.74 -10.52 -6.12
C GLN A 402 18.44 -11.96 -6.54
N PHE A 403 17.23 -12.44 -6.26
CA PHE A 403 16.79 -13.76 -6.71
C PHE A 403 16.79 -13.84 -8.24
N SER A 404 16.14 -12.90 -8.92
CA SER A 404 16.08 -12.88 -10.39
C SER A 404 17.47 -12.92 -11.04
N ARG A 405 18.45 -12.15 -10.52
CA ARG A 405 19.83 -12.16 -11.04
C ARG A 405 20.56 -13.49 -10.86
N LYS A 406 20.26 -14.25 -9.81
CA LYS A 406 20.87 -15.57 -9.54
C LYS A 406 20.20 -16.68 -10.35
N SER A 407 18.94 -16.49 -10.71
CA SER A 407 18.12 -17.47 -11.43
C SER A 407 18.27 -17.40 -12.95
N ILE A 408 19.02 -16.42 -13.48
CA ILE A 408 19.43 -16.36 -14.89
C ILE A 408 20.66 -17.29 -15.04
N PRO A 409 20.57 -18.37 -15.85
CA PRO A 409 21.66 -19.32 -16.08
C PRO A 409 22.94 -18.70 -16.65
#